data_AF-A0AAJ6KXP8-F1
#
_entry.id   AF-A0AAJ6KXP8-F1
#
_cell.length_a   1.000
_cell.length_b   1.000
_cell.length_c   1.000
_cell.angle_alpha   90.00
_cell.angle_beta   90.00
_cell.angle_gamma   90.00
#
_symmetry.space_group_name_H-M   'P 1'
#
loop_
_entity.id
_entity.type
_entity.pdbx_description
1 polymer ?
#
loop_
_entity_poly.entity_id
_entity_poly.type
_entity_poly.pdbx_seq_one_letter_code
_entity_poly.pdbx_strand_id
1 'polypeptide(L)'
;MKKSLGALASTSFGLAVLACLVLAGWALWTGGVLDGPAARQVRTSSVYAAPGVDLDRAAAERIIGNRRLVVLLLEPGADLRKGCRQVVRAADGNVVLVLSRDGDDYDTWGCALLPGRDDENFGRAAVAESIIGRGIDNFVDRPLDALKVITVNYDLLVKAGTVPDGTRTISPSLPRFLLAGAAIVAVVIGSTTLYVAGRRAGRLAAVRRRRRDEHADARSALGAGAAVLAQQIIDLDKRYAATRRRRGVTGAEEDFGKRYLALTSDYARLLDRIETVDAGDDAAVRQLVDHVDALSRRAAQASR
;
A
#
# COMPACT_ATOMS: atom_id res chain seq x y z
N MET A 1 -18.31 -1.71 -9.06
CA MET A 1 -17.32 -1.75 -7.95
C MET A 1 -16.49 -3.03 -7.86
N LYS A 2 -16.98 -4.23 -8.22
CA LYS A 2 -16.19 -5.49 -8.11
C LYS A 2 -14.97 -5.60 -9.06
N LYS A 3 -14.98 -4.94 -10.23
CA LYS A 3 -13.86 -5.05 -11.21
C LYS A 3 -12.59 -4.27 -10.83
N SER A 4 -12.65 -3.26 -9.96
CA SER A 4 -11.46 -2.45 -9.61
C SER A 4 -10.62 -3.05 -8.49
N LEU A 5 -11.21 -3.81 -7.57
CA LEU A 5 -10.46 -4.47 -6.48
C LEU A 5 -9.58 -5.62 -7.00
N GLY A 6 -10.05 -6.40 -7.98
CA GLY A 6 -9.26 -7.49 -8.57
C GLY A 6 -8.02 -7.00 -9.33
N ALA A 7 -8.12 -5.84 -9.99
CA ALA A 7 -7.00 -5.22 -10.71
C ALA A 7 -5.94 -4.60 -9.78
N LEU A 8 -6.34 -4.19 -8.56
CA LEU A 8 -5.40 -3.73 -7.54
C LEU A 8 -4.61 -4.91 -6.95
N ALA A 9 -5.28 -6.02 -6.65
CA ALA A 9 -4.64 -7.22 -6.10
C ALA A 9 -3.65 -7.92 -7.06
N SER A 10 -3.77 -7.70 -8.38
CA SER A 10 -2.85 -8.26 -9.39
C SER A 10 -1.58 -7.44 -9.62
N THR A 11 -1.43 -6.30 -8.93
CA THR A 11 -0.22 -5.45 -9.03
C THR A 11 0.64 -5.60 -7.79
N SER A 12 1.97 -5.58 -7.96
CA SER A 12 2.93 -5.65 -6.84
C SER A 12 2.67 -4.56 -5.80
N PHE A 13 2.26 -3.37 -6.24
CA PHE A 13 1.86 -2.27 -5.37
C PHE A 13 0.60 -2.56 -4.57
N GLY A 14 -0.48 -3.06 -5.19
CA GLY A 14 -1.70 -3.38 -4.46
C GLY A 14 -1.50 -4.53 -3.46
N LEU A 15 -0.62 -5.49 -3.79
CA LEU A 15 -0.23 -6.56 -2.87
C LEU A 15 0.55 -6.02 -1.67
N ALA A 16 1.48 -5.08 -1.87
CA ALA A 16 2.19 -4.39 -0.79
C ALA A 16 1.24 -3.59 0.12
N VAL A 17 0.28 -2.85 -0.45
CA VAL A 17 -0.73 -2.10 0.34
C VAL A 17 -1.61 -3.06 1.14
N LEU A 18 -2.00 -4.18 0.56
CA LEU A 18 -2.82 -5.20 1.23
C LEU A 18 -2.04 -5.85 2.39
N ALA A 19 -0.76 -6.17 2.18
CA ALA A 19 0.13 -6.64 3.24
C ALA A 19 0.25 -5.62 4.38
N CYS A 20 0.42 -4.33 4.06
CA CYS A 20 0.45 -3.27 5.06
C CYS A 20 -0.86 -3.14 5.84
N LEU A 21 -2.02 -3.26 5.18
CA LEU A 21 -3.33 -3.21 5.84
C LEU A 21 -3.54 -4.42 6.76
N VAL A 22 -3.12 -5.61 6.34
CA VAL A 22 -3.15 -6.81 7.17
C VAL A 22 -2.27 -6.63 8.40
N LEU A 23 -1.04 -6.15 8.24
CA LEU A 23 -0.12 -5.88 9.35
C LEU A 23 -0.67 -4.80 10.29
N ALA A 24 -1.26 -3.73 9.75
CA ALA A 24 -1.89 -2.67 10.55
C ALA A 24 -3.10 -3.20 11.32
N GLY A 25 -3.97 -3.98 10.66
CA GLY A 25 -5.11 -4.64 11.31
C GLY A 25 -4.64 -5.59 12.41
N TRP A 26 -3.60 -6.36 12.16
CA TRP A 26 -3.00 -7.27 13.15
C TRP A 26 -2.39 -6.49 14.32
N ALA A 27 -1.68 -5.39 14.06
CA ALA A 27 -1.12 -4.53 15.11
C ALA A 27 -2.22 -3.87 15.97
N LEU A 28 -3.31 -3.38 15.36
CA LEU A 28 -4.45 -2.82 16.09
C LEU A 28 -5.18 -3.88 16.91
N TRP A 29 -5.35 -5.07 16.34
CA TRP A 29 -5.97 -6.22 17.02
C TRP A 29 -5.16 -6.62 18.25
N THR A 30 -3.85 -6.85 18.09
CA THR A 30 -2.94 -7.24 19.18
C THR A 30 -2.71 -6.13 20.20
N GLY A 31 -2.74 -4.87 19.76
CA GLY A 31 -2.64 -3.69 20.61
C GLY A 31 -3.83 -3.48 21.55
N GLY A 32 -4.97 -4.11 21.28
CA GLY A 32 -6.12 -4.09 22.17
C GLY A 32 -7.16 -3.00 21.87
N VAL A 33 -7.25 -2.51 20.63
CA VAL A 33 -8.33 -1.57 20.24
C VAL A 33 -9.72 -2.18 20.49
N LEU A 34 -9.84 -3.49 20.31
CA LEU A 34 -11.07 -4.25 20.53
C LEU A 34 -11.16 -4.84 21.94
N ASP A 35 -10.29 -4.44 22.87
CA ASP A 35 -10.31 -4.95 24.24
C ASP A 35 -11.53 -4.41 24.98
N GLY A 36 -12.22 -5.31 25.69
CA GLY A 36 -13.30 -4.96 26.60
C GLY A 36 -12.82 -4.19 27.84
N PRO A 37 -13.74 -3.70 28.68
CA PRO A 37 -13.41 -2.86 29.83
C PRO A 37 -12.43 -3.54 30.80
N ALA A 38 -12.61 -4.83 31.08
CA ALA A 38 -11.71 -5.62 31.93
C ALA A 38 -10.29 -5.67 31.37
N ALA A 39 -10.12 -6.00 30.09
CA ALA A 39 -8.81 -6.10 29.45
C ALA A 39 -8.08 -4.76 29.39
N ARG A 40 -8.79 -3.65 29.12
CA ARG A 40 -8.19 -2.30 29.14
C ARG A 40 -7.66 -1.94 30.53
N GLN A 41 -8.44 -2.18 31.57
CA GLN A 41 -8.02 -1.90 32.94
C GLN A 41 -6.87 -2.81 33.37
N VAL A 42 -6.94 -4.11 33.04
CA VAL A 42 -5.88 -5.05 33.36
C VAL A 42 -4.55 -4.64 32.73
N ARG A 43 -4.51 -4.02 31.54
CA ARG A 43 -3.25 -3.55 30.95
C ARG A 43 -2.50 -2.53 31.83
N THR A 44 -3.18 -1.80 32.71
CA THR A 44 -2.61 -0.75 33.56
C THR A 44 -2.71 -1.02 35.05
N SER A 45 -3.54 -1.96 35.48
CA SER A 45 -3.80 -2.32 36.87
C SER A 45 -3.81 -3.84 37.06
N SER A 46 -3.43 -4.30 38.25
CA SER A 46 -3.50 -5.72 38.63
C SER A 46 -4.88 -6.14 39.14
N VAL A 47 -5.83 -5.21 39.24
CA VAL A 47 -7.19 -5.48 39.72
C VAL A 47 -8.23 -4.87 38.80
N TYR A 48 -9.24 -5.67 38.46
CA TYR A 48 -10.47 -5.21 37.83
C TYR A 48 -11.64 -5.50 38.76
N ALA A 49 -12.53 -4.52 38.93
CA ALA A 49 -13.81 -4.70 39.61
C ALA A 49 -14.91 -4.22 38.66
N ALA A 50 -15.85 -5.11 38.35
CA ALA A 50 -16.97 -4.81 37.48
C ALA A 50 -17.88 -3.71 38.07
N PRO A 51 -18.65 -3.01 37.23
CA PRO A 51 -19.64 -2.03 37.71
C PRO A 51 -20.58 -2.68 38.73
N GLY A 52 -20.76 -2.06 39.89
CA GLY A 52 -21.62 -2.59 40.95
C GLY A 52 -20.93 -3.53 41.95
N VAL A 53 -19.66 -3.87 41.76
CA VAL A 53 -18.83 -4.51 42.79
C VAL A 53 -18.16 -3.44 43.65
N ASP A 54 -18.45 -3.43 44.94
CA ASP A 54 -17.81 -2.51 45.89
C ASP A 54 -16.39 -2.99 46.23
N LEU A 55 -15.39 -2.22 45.81
CA LEU A 55 -13.98 -2.49 46.06
C LEU A 55 -13.17 -1.19 46.04
N ASP A 56 -12.43 -0.94 47.12
CA ASP A 56 -11.36 0.05 47.09
C ASP A 56 -10.20 -0.47 46.22
N ARG A 57 -10.21 -0.03 44.96
CA ARG A 57 -9.22 -0.43 43.95
C ARG A 57 -7.81 0.00 44.33
N ALA A 58 -7.64 1.15 44.98
CA ALA A 58 -6.31 1.63 45.35
C ALA A 58 -5.73 0.81 46.51
N ALA A 59 -6.57 0.35 47.45
CA ALA A 59 -6.16 -0.59 48.48
C ALA A 59 -5.86 -1.97 47.88
N ALA A 60 -6.71 -2.46 46.97
CA ALA A 60 -6.54 -3.71 46.26
C ALA A 60 -5.22 -3.77 45.47
N GLU A 61 -4.89 -2.71 44.73
CA GLU A 61 -3.63 -2.57 44.01
C GLU A 61 -2.41 -2.56 44.95
N ARG A 62 -2.52 -1.93 46.12
CA ARG A 62 -1.45 -1.96 47.14
C ARG A 62 -1.25 -3.35 47.73
N ILE A 63 -2.32 -4.11 47.94
CA ILE A 63 -2.24 -5.49 48.45
C ILE A 63 -1.52 -6.39 47.44
N ILE A 64 -1.92 -6.34 46.16
CA ILE A 64 -1.27 -7.13 45.11
C ILE A 64 0.16 -6.64 44.84
N GLY A 65 0.37 -5.33 44.81
CA GLY A 65 1.65 -4.72 44.48
C GLY A 65 2.12 -5.09 43.08
N ASN A 66 3.42 -5.34 42.95
CA ASN A 66 4.09 -5.58 41.66
C ASN A 66 4.08 -7.05 41.21
N ARG A 67 3.34 -7.93 41.88
CA ARG A 67 3.28 -9.38 41.57
C ARG A 67 2.73 -9.62 40.17
N ARG A 68 3.11 -10.75 39.54
CA ARG A 68 2.49 -11.23 38.29
C ARG A 68 1.15 -11.91 38.56
N LEU A 69 0.28 -11.19 39.26
CA LEU A 69 -1.05 -11.60 39.67
C LEU A 69 -2.04 -10.56 39.16
N VAL A 70 -3.11 -11.04 38.54
CA VAL A 70 -4.26 -10.22 38.13
C VAL A 70 -5.51 -10.79 38.74
N VAL A 71 -6.32 -9.95 39.37
CA VAL A 71 -7.58 -10.38 39.98
C VAL A 71 -8.76 -9.64 39.34
N LEU A 72 -9.75 -10.39 38.87
CA LEU A 72 -10.97 -9.86 38.28
C LEU A 72 -12.16 -10.18 39.18
N LEU A 73 -12.80 -9.16 39.73
CA LEU A 73 -14.06 -9.28 40.44
C LEU A 73 -15.19 -8.93 39.48
N LEU A 74 -15.97 -9.93 39.09
CA LEU A 74 -17.11 -9.78 38.18
C LEU A 74 -18.42 -9.65 38.95
N GLU A 75 -19.46 -9.22 38.23
CA GLU A 75 -20.82 -9.17 38.75
C GLU A 75 -21.32 -10.59 39.11
N PRO A 76 -22.20 -10.72 40.13
CA PRO A 76 -22.79 -12.00 40.51
C PRO A 76 -23.41 -12.75 39.31
N GLY A 77 -23.13 -14.05 39.21
CA GLY A 77 -23.61 -14.90 38.11
C GLY A 77 -22.90 -14.71 36.77
N ALA A 78 -21.79 -13.96 36.72
CA ALA A 78 -21.01 -13.78 35.50
C ALA A 78 -20.28 -15.06 35.07
N ASP A 79 -20.14 -15.27 33.75
CA ASP A 79 -19.31 -16.34 33.20
C ASP A 79 -17.81 -16.04 33.43
N LEU A 80 -17.23 -16.70 34.43
CA LEU A 80 -15.83 -16.54 34.80
C LEU A 80 -14.85 -16.98 33.69
N ARG A 81 -15.22 -18.00 32.91
CA ARG A 81 -14.41 -18.46 31.77
C ARG A 81 -14.34 -17.40 30.69
N LYS A 82 -15.46 -16.69 30.46
CA LYS A 82 -15.49 -15.52 29.57
C LYS A 82 -14.62 -14.40 30.14
N GLY A 83 -14.65 -14.15 31.45
CA GLY A 83 -13.76 -13.21 32.13
C GLY A 83 -12.29 -13.48 31.82
N CYS A 84 -11.84 -14.73 31.99
CA CYS A 84 -10.48 -15.11 31.64
C CYS A 84 -10.19 -14.88 30.15
N ARG A 85 -11.03 -15.39 29.23
CA ARG A 85 -10.85 -15.24 27.77
C ARG A 85 -10.72 -13.78 27.33
N GLN A 86 -11.40 -12.85 27.99
CA GLN A 86 -11.30 -11.43 27.69
C GLN A 86 -9.91 -10.86 27.99
N VAL A 87 -9.23 -11.36 29.01
CA VAL A 87 -7.95 -10.79 29.49
C VAL A 87 -6.71 -11.59 29.12
N VAL A 88 -6.86 -12.75 28.46
CA VAL A 88 -5.73 -13.63 28.03
C VAL A 88 -4.56 -12.84 27.44
N ARG A 89 -4.84 -11.88 26.55
CA ARG A 89 -3.77 -11.09 25.90
C ARG A 89 -3.25 -9.94 26.76
N ALA A 90 -4.08 -9.39 27.64
CA ALA A 90 -3.72 -8.26 28.50
C ALA A 90 -2.94 -8.70 29.75
N ALA A 91 -3.12 -9.95 30.18
CA ALA A 91 -2.48 -10.55 31.33
C ALA A 91 -1.49 -11.66 30.95
N ASP A 92 -1.05 -11.73 29.69
CA ASP A 92 -0.06 -12.70 29.23
C ASP A 92 1.19 -12.68 30.12
N GLY A 93 1.67 -13.86 30.51
CA GLY A 93 2.76 -14.04 31.47
C GLY A 93 2.38 -13.91 32.96
N ASN A 94 1.11 -13.77 33.31
CA ASN A 94 0.63 -13.60 34.69
C ASN A 94 -0.34 -14.70 35.12
N VAL A 95 -0.49 -14.89 36.43
CA VAL A 95 -1.57 -15.68 37.01
C VAL A 95 -2.80 -14.80 37.12
N VAL A 96 -3.92 -15.25 36.54
CA VAL A 96 -5.19 -14.54 36.61
C VAL A 96 -6.14 -15.33 37.48
N LEU A 97 -6.81 -14.67 38.41
CA LEU A 97 -7.93 -15.22 39.16
C LEU A 97 -9.17 -14.38 38.87
N VAL A 98 -10.20 -15.02 38.31
CA VAL A 98 -11.51 -14.41 38.11
C VAL A 98 -12.41 -14.91 39.23
N LEU A 99 -13.08 -14.00 39.92
CA LEU A 99 -14.05 -14.32 40.96
C LEU A 99 -15.36 -13.56 40.75
N SER A 100 -16.45 -14.19 41.15
CA SER A 100 -17.80 -13.63 41.25
C SER A 100 -18.39 -14.05 42.58
N ARG A 101 -19.18 -13.17 43.19
CA ARG A 101 -19.97 -13.56 44.36
C ARG A 101 -21.01 -14.62 43.95
N ASP A 102 -21.11 -15.68 44.73
CA ASP A 102 -22.19 -16.68 44.68
C ASP A 102 -22.74 -16.90 46.09
N GLY A 103 -23.81 -16.18 46.44
CA GLY A 103 -24.36 -16.19 47.79
C GLY A 103 -23.36 -15.72 48.86
N ASP A 104 -22.98 -16.66 49.72
CA ASP A 104 -22.05 -16.48 50.85
C ASP A 104 -20.61 -16.89 50.51
N ASP A 105 -20.37 -17.40 49.29
CA ASP A 105 -19.06 -17.85 48.81
C ASP A 105 -18.62 -17.09 47.53
N TYR A 106 -17.38 -17.35 47.09
CA TYR A 106 -16.89 -16.89 45.78
C TYR A 106 -16.84 -18.05 44.80
N ASP A 107 -17.53 -17.91 43.68
CA ASP A 107 -17.20 -18.67 42.49
C ASP A 107 -15.84 -18.19 41.96
N THR A 108 -14.94 -19.13 41.66
CA THR A 108 -13.58 -18.82 41.21
C THR A 108 -13.21 -19.54 39.92
N TRP A 109 -12.41 -18.86 39.10
CA TRP A 109 -11.81 -19.43 37.90
C TRP A 109 -10.38 -18.91 37.74
N GLY A 110 -9.42 -19.79 38.00
CA GLY A 110 -8.01 -19.52 37.72
C GLY A 110 -7.71 -19.65 36.24
N CYS A 111 -6.86 -18.77 35.72
CA CYS A 111 -6.14 -19.04 34.49
C CYS A 111 -4.68 -18.57 34.57
N ALA A 112 -3.77 -19.54 34.56
CA ALA A 112 -2.34 -19.31 34.62
C ALA A 112 -1.81 -19.11 33.21
N LEU A 113 -1.62 -17.85 32.82
CA LEU A 113 -1.14 -17.46 31.49
C LEU A 113 0.38 -17.49 31.42
N LEU A 114 0.99 -18.57 31.91
CA LEU A 114 2.44 -18.72 31.97
C LEU A 114 3.01 -19.11 30.60
N PRO A 115 4.27 -18.71 30.28
CA PRO A 115 4.96 -19.21 29.09
C PRO A 115 5.00 -20.75 29.09
N GLY A 116 4.64 -21.38 27.97
CA GLY A 116 4.62 -22.85 27.88
C GLY A 116 3.49 -23.52 28.68
N ARG A 117 2.40 -22.79 29.02
CA ARG A 117 1.27 -23.38 29.76
C ARG A 117 0.59 -24.57 29.05
N ASP A 118 0.76 -24.68 27.73
CA ASP A 118 0.18 -25.75 26.91
C ASP A 118 1.22 -26.85 26.59
N ASP A 119 2.45 -26.77 27.13
CA ASP A 119 3.52 -27.78 26.99
C ASP A 119 4.19 -28.15 28.34
N GLU A 120 5.46 -27.79 28.55
CA GLU A 120 6.33 -28.05 29.68
C GLU A 120 5.75 -27.52 31.00
N ASN A 121 5.00 -26.41 30.97
CA ASN A 121 4.45 -25.78 32.17
C ASN A 121 2.96 -26.09 32.39
N PHE A 122 2.35 -27.01 31.66
CA PHE A 122 0.94 -27.38 31.85
C PHE A 122 0.62 -27.82 33.29
N GLY A 123 1.44 -28.70 33.87
CA GLY A 123 1.23 -29.17 35.25
C GLY A 123 1.35 -28.03 36.27
N ARG A 124 2.29 -27.09 36.05
CA ARG A 124 2.47 -25.92 36.92
C ARG A 124 1.29 -24.94 36.80
N ALA A 125 0.78 -24.73 35.59
CA ALA A 125 -0.39 -23.91 35.33
C ALA A 125 -1.63 -24.48 36.06
N ALA A 126 -1.88 -25.78 35.94
CA ALA A 126 -3.00 -26.44 36.61
C ALA A 126 -2.92 -26.35 38.14
N VAL A 127 -1.74 -26.51 38.73
CA VAL A 127 -1.51 -26.36 40.17
C VAL A 127 -1.74 -24.91 40.61
N ALA A 128 -1.21 -23.93 39.87
CA ALA A 128 -1.41 -22.52 40.17
C ALA A 128 -2.91 -22.14 40.14
N GLU A 129 -3.64 -22.58 39.11
CA GLU A 129 -5.09 -22.35 38.97
C GLU A 129 -5.89 -22.97 40.13
N SER A 130 -5.47 -24.14 40.62
CA SER A 130 -6.13 -24.85 41.72
C SER A 130 -5.80 -24.29 43.11
N ILE A 131 -4.67 -23.60 43.27
CA ILE A 131 -4.22 -23.05 44.56
C ILE A 131 -4.69 -21.61 44.75
N ILE A 132 -4.63 -20.80 43.69
CA ILE A 132 -4.69 -19.34 43.82
C ILE A 132 -5.97 -18.83 44.48
N GLY A 133 -7.12 -19.44 44.19
CA GLY A 133 -8.42 -19.07 44.76
C GLY A 133 -8.78 -19.74 46.09
N ARG A 134 -7.94 -20.62 46.65
CA ARG A 134 -8.34 -21.39 47.84
C ARG A 134 -8.45 -20.52 49.09
N GLY A 135 -9.51 -20.79 49.87
CA GLY A 135 -9.69 -20.23 51.22
C GLY A 135 -10.25 -18.82 51.26
N ILE A 136 -10.84 -18.34 50.15
CA ILE A 136 -11.37 -16.97 50.06
C ILE A 136 -12.87 -16.89 50.36
N ASP A 137 -13.56 -18.02 50.45
CA ASP A 137 -15.03 -18.11 50.52
C ASP A 137 -15.60 -17.36 51.74
N ASN A 138 -14.89 -17.37 52.88
CA ASN A 138 -15.31 -16.64 54.09
C ASN A 138 -15.15 -15.09 54.02
N PHE A 139 -14.73 -14.55 52.88
CA PHE A 139 -14.41 -13.13 52.71
C PHE A 139 -15.26 -12.44 51.65
N VAL A 140 -16.44 -12.96 51.33
CA VAL A 140 -17.36 -12.35 50.37
C VAL A 140 -17.71 -10.90 50.71
N ASP A 141 -18.01 -10.61 51.98
CA ASP A 141 -18.32 -9.24 52.42
C ASP A 141 -17.07 -8.38 52.71
N ARG A 142 -15.87 -8.97 52.57
CA ARG A 142 -14.57 -8.31 52.82
C ARG A 142 -13.59 -8.60 51.67
N PRO A 143 -13.85 -8.08 50.46
CA PRO A 143 -13.07 -8.43 49.27
C PRO A 143 -11.58 -8.06 49.37
N LEU A 144 -11.22 -7.06 50.18
CA LEU A 144 -9.82 -6.74 50.47
C LEU A 144 -9.11 -7.84 51.28
N ASP A 145 -9.82 -8.53 52.17
CA ASP A 145 -9.24 -9.64 52.94
C ASP A 145 -9.09 -10.89 52.06
N ALA A 146 -10.05 -11.14 51.16
CA ALA A 146 -9.92 -12.15 50.11
C ALA A 146 -8.65 -11.92 49.28
N LEU A 147 -8.40 -10.68 48.85
CA LEU A 147 -7.20 -10.31 48.10
C LEU A 147 -5.90 -10.59 48.87
N LYS A 148 -5.87 -10.38 50.20
CA LYS A 148 -4.70 -10.73 51.01
C LYS A 148 -4.42 -12.22 50.96
N VAL A 149 -5.45 -13.06 51.10
CA VAL A 149 -5.32 -14.53 51.00
C VAL A 149 -4.82 -14.93 49.62
N ILE A 150 -5.39 -14.37 48.55
CA ILE A 150 -4.96 -14.64 47.17
C ILE A 150 -3.48 -14.28 46.98
N THR A 151 -3.03 -13.13 47.51
CA THR A 151 -1.62 -12.73 47.41
C THR A 151 -0.68 -13.65 48.19
N VAL A 152 -1.10 -14.17 49.35
CA VAL A 152 -0.32 -15.16 50.10
C VAL A 152 -0.23 -16.47 49.34
N ASN A 153 -1.33 -16.94 48.74
CA ASN A 153 -1.34 -18.12 47.89
C ASN A 153 -0.40 -17.97 46.68
N TYR A 154 -0.40 -16.80 46.05
CA TYR A 154 0.55 -16.47 44.98
C TYR A 154 2.01 -16.54 45.47
N ASP A 155 2.32 -15.94 46.61
CA ASP A 155 3.68 -15.94 47.16
C ASP A 155 4.15 -17.37 47.51
N LEU A 156 3.24 -18.25 47.94
CA LEU A 156 3.53 -19.67 48.13
C LEU A 156 3.83 -20.39 46.80
N LEU A 157 3.09 -20.09 45.74
CA LEU A 157 3.33 -20.63 44.40
C LEU A 157 4.68 -20.20 43.81
N VAL A 158 5.09 -18.96 44.07
CA VAL A 158 6.40 -18.45 43.69
C VAL A 158 7.50 -19.15 44.48
N LYS A 159 7.35 -19.28 45.81
CA LYS A 159 8.31 -20.01 46.66
C LYS A 159 8.45 -21.48 46.26
N ALA A 160 7.37 -22.10 45.80
CA ALA A 160 7.35 -23.48 45.30
C ALA A 160 7.93 -23.61 43.88
N GLY A 161 8.34 -22.52 43.22
CA GLY A 161 8.86 -22.53 41.85
C GLY A 161 7.79 -22.87 40.79
N THR A 162 6.51 -22.81 41.15
CA THR A 162 5.39 -23.11 40.24
C THR A 162 5.09 -21.92 39.33
N VAL A 163 5.24 -20.70 39.86
CA VAL A 163 5.04 -19.44 39.14
C VAL A 163 6.34 -18.65 39.15
N PRO A 164 6.75 -18.01 38.03
CA PRO A 164 7.96 -17.20 38.00
C PRO A 164 7.87 -16.01 38.94
N ASP A 165 8.91 -15.80 39.74
CA ASP A 165 9.11 -14.57 40.50
C ASP A 165 9.42 -13.41 39.54
N GLY A 166 8.97 -12.21 39.89
CA GLY A 166 9.28 -11.01 39.15
C GLY A 166 8.19 -9.97 39.16
N THR A 167 8.58 -8.77 38.74
CA THR A 167 7.64 -7.67 38.58
C THR A 167 6.79 -7.87 37.32
N ARG A 168 5.54 -7.45 37.41
CA ARG A 168 4.65 -7.37 36.27
C ARG A 168 5.13 -6.28 35.31
N THR A 169 5.28 -6.63 34.04
CA THR A 169 5.56 -5.67 32.97
C THR A 169 4.26 -4.99 32.54
N ILE A 170 3.92 -3.87 33.17
CA ILE A 170 2.86 -2.99 32.67
C ILE A 170 3.38 -2.38 31.37
N SER A 171 2.90 -2.92 30.25
CA SER A 171 3.19 -2.41 28.91
C SER A 171 2.01 -1.56 28.45
N PRO A 172 1.99 -0.24 28.76
CA PRO A 172 0.92 0.63 28.30
C PRO A 172 0.86 0.56 26.77
N SER A 173 -0.32 0.30 26.23
CA SER A 173 -0.54 0.09 24.79
C SER A 173 -0.40 1.37 23.96
N LEU A 174 -0.31 2.54 24.60
CA LEU A 174 -0.27 3.87 23.97
C LEU A 174 0.85 4.07 22.95
N PRO A 175 2.13 3.70 23.22
CA PRO A 175 3.22 3.84 22.25
C PRO A 175 3.02 2.91 21.04
N ARG A 176 2.45 1.71 21.24
CA ARG A 176 2.11 0.79 20.15
C ARG A 176 1.01 1.35 19.25
N PHE A 177 0.01 2.02 19.82
CA PHE A 177 -1.05 2.65 19.02
C PHE A 177 -0.53 3.82 18.18
N LEU A 178 0.41 4.62 18.70
CA LEU A 178 1.05 5.69 17.94
C LEU A 178 1.90 5.15 16.79
N LEU A 179 2.67 4.09 17.03
CA LEU A 179 3.44 3.42 15.98
C LEU A 179 2.54 2.80 14.90
N ALA A 180 1.46 2.14 15.30
CA ALA A 180 0.48 1.58 14.37
C ALA A 180 -0.22 2.70 13.56
N GLY A 181 -0.63 3.79 14.21
CA GLY A 181 -1.23 4.94 13.54
C GLY A 181 -0.26 5.62 12.55
N ALA A 182 0.99 5.83 12.96
CA ALA A 182 2.03 6.39 12.10
C ALA A 182 2.31 5.50 10.88
N ALA A 183 2.33 4.18 11.06
CA ALA A 183 2.52 3.23 9.95
C ALA A 183 1.37 3.30 8.94
N ILE A 184 0.12 3.37 9.41
CA ILE A 184 -1.05 3.52 8.52
C ILE A 184 -0.97 4.83 7.73
N VAL A 185 -0.68 5.94 8.41
CA VAL A 185 -0.55 7.27 7.77
C VAL A 185 0.57 7.27 6.74
N ALA A 186 1.73 6.68 7.06
CA ALA A 186 2.85 6.56 6.14
C ALA A 186 2.49 5.75 4.88
N VAL A 187 1.74 4.65 5.02
CA VAL A 187 1.28 3.84 3.89
C VAL A 187 0.28 4.61 3.03
N VAL A 188 -0.68 5.32 3.63
CA VAL A 188 -1.66 6.14 2.90
C VAL A 188 -0.96 7.28 2.15
N ILE A 189 -0.03 7.98 2.79
CA ILE A 189 0.73 9.07 2.16
C ILE A 189 1.62 8.51 1.05
N GLY A 190 2.37 7.44 1.30
CA GLY A 190 3.26 6.83 0.33
C GLY A 190 2.51 6.31 -0.91
N SER A 191 1.39 5.63 -0.69
CA SER A 191 0.54 5.11 -1.77
C SER A 191 -0.11 6.23 -2.60
N THR A 192 -0.61 7.28 -1.95
CA THR A 192 -1.19 8.44 -2.62
C THR A 192 -0.14 9.18 -3.45
N THR A 193 1.07 9.35 -2.90
CA THR A 193 2.16 10.05 -3.58
C THR A 193 2.62 9.28 -4.81
N LEU A 194 2.78 7.95 -4.71
CA LEU A 194 3.12 7.09 -5.84
C LEU A 194 2.03 7.12 -6.93
N TYR A 195 0.76 7.07 -6.53
CA TYR A 195 -0.36 7.15 -7.48
C TYR A 195 -0.38 8.49 -8.24
N VAL A 196 -0.23 9.61 -7.53
CA VAL A 196 -0.23 10.95 -8.14
C VAL A 196 1.00 11.15 -9.03
N ALA A 197 2.18 10.74 -8.57
CA ALA A 197 3.41 10.82 -9.34
C ALA A 197 3.34 9.96 -10.62
N GLY A 198 2.85 8.72 -10.50
CA GLY A 198 2.65 7.82 -11.65
C GLY A 198 1.66 8.39 -12.66
N ARG A 199 0.55 9.00 -12.20
CA ARG A 199 -0.44 9.63 -13.07
C ARG A 199 0.13 10.84 -13.82
N ARG A 200 0.98 11.64 -13.17
CA ARG A 200 1.69 12.76 -13.82
C ARG A 200 2.73 12.26 -14.83
N ALA A 201 3.51 11.24 -14.48
CA ALA A 201 4.48 10.62 -15.37
C ALA A 201 3.83 10.02 -16.63
N GLY A 202 2.67 9.36 -16.47
CA GLY A 202 1.89 8.82 -17.59
C GLY A 202 1.37 9.89 -18.54
N ARG A 203 0.91 11.04 -18.03
CA ARG A 203 0.51 12.19 -18.86
C ARG A 203 1.68 12.75 -19.67
N LEU A 204 2.85 12.89 -19.05
CA LEU A 204 4.06 13.36 -19.73
C LEU A 204 4.53 12.38 -20.81
N ALA A 205 4.46 11.07 -20.55
CA ALA A 205 4.78 10.04 -21.53
C ALA A 205 3.82 10.07 -22.74
N ALA A 206 2.52 10.29 -22.50
CA ALA A 206 1.52 10.42 -23.57
C ALA A 206 1.77 11.65 -24.46
N VAL A 207 2.13 12.80 -23.87
CA VAL A 207 2.48 14.01 -24.63
C VAL A 207 3.73 13.79 -25.50
N ARG A 208 4.77 13.13 -24.96
CA ARG A 208 5.98 12.80 -25.73
C ARG A 208 5.74 11.78 -26.83
N ARG A 209 4.77 10.89 -26.67
CA ARG A 209 4.38 9.93 -27.70
C ARG A 209 3.67 10.63 -28.86
N ARG A 210 2.70 11.50 -28.55
CA ARG A 210 1.97 12.30 -29.54
C ARG A 210 2.90 13.13 -30.44
N ARG A 211 3.91 13.79 -29.86
CA ARG A 211 4.91 14.54 -30.66
C ARG A 211 5.69 13.63 -31.61
N ARG A 212 6.10 12.43 -31.15
CA ARG A 212 6.82 11.46 -31.99
C ARG A 212 5.96 10.94 -33.14
N ASP A 213 4.68 10.70 -32.88
CA ASP A 213 3.74 10.25 -33.91
C ASP A 213 3.53 11.37 -34.97
N GLU A 214 3.38 12.64 -34.54
CA GLU A 214 3.29 13.80 -35.45
C GLU A 214 4.55 13.99 -36.32
N HIS A 215 5.75 13.75 -35.77
CA HIS A 215 7.00 13.79 -36.54
C HIS A 215 7.10 12.66 -37.59
N ALA A 216 6.57 11.47 -37.28
CA ALA A 216 6.59 10.33 -38.18
C ALA A 216 5.69 10.56 -39.41
N ASP A 217 4.49 11.10 -39.19
CA ASP A 217 3.53 11.37 -40.27
C ASP A 217 4.06 12.41 -41.28
N ALA A 218 4.68 13.49 -40.80
CA ALA A 218 5.26 14.53 -41.66
C ALA A 218 6.39 14.00 -42.56
N ARG A 219 7.20 13.06 -42.06
CA ARG A 219 8.23 12.40 -42.87
C ARG A 219 7.67 11.43 -43.89
N SER A 220 6.66 10.65 -43.50
CA SER A 220 5.98 9.76 -44.44
C SER A 220 5.37 10.53 -45.61
N ALA A 221 4.79 11.71 -45.35
CA ALA A 221 4.27 12.60 -46.38
C ALA A 221 5.39 13.14 -47.30
N LEU A 222 6.51 13.59 -46.73
CA LEU A 222 7.67 14.07 -47.51
C LEU A 222 8.24 12.97 -48.43
N GLY A 223 8.43 11.76 -47.90
CA GLY A 223 8.95 10.62 -48.67
C GLY A 223 8.01 10.20 -49.81
N ALA A 224 6.71 10.18 -49.54
CA ALA A 224 5.70 9.88 -50.56
C ALA A 224 5.67 10.95 -51.67
N GLY A 225 5.66 12.24 -51.31
CA GLY A 225 5.68 13.33 -52.27
C GLY A 225 6.96 13.34 -53.13
N ALA A 226 8.12 13.11 -52.52
CA ALA A 226 9.40 13.04 -53.22
C ALA A 226 9.44 11.89 -54.24
N ALA A 227 8.89 10.72 -53.90
CA ALA A 227 8.78 9.59 -54.82
C ALA A 227 7.88 9.89 -56.03
N VAL A 228 6.75 10.55 -55.81
CA VAL A 228 5.84 10.98 -56.89
C VAL A 228 6.52 12.00 -57.81
N LEU A 229 7.23 12.98 -57.23
CA LEU A 229 7.98 13.97 -58.00
C LEU A 229 9.10 13.34 -58.82
N ALA A 230 9.84 12.39 -58.24
CA ALA A 230 10.89 11.66 -58.95
C ALA A 230 10.35 10.91 -60.18
N GLN A 231 9.19 10.25 -60.04
CA GLN A 231 8.54 9.56 -61.15
C GLN A 231 8.13 10.53 -62.28
N GLN A 232 7.56 11.69 -61.93
CA GLN A 232 7.18 12.72 -62.91
C GLN A 232 8.40 13.27 -63.67
N ILE A 233 9.53 13.45 -63.00
CA ILE A 233 10.78 13.89 -63.64
C ILE A 233 11.32 12.82 -64.59
N ILE A 234 11.29 11.53 -64.20
CA ILE A 234 11.69 10.41 -65.07
C ILE A 234 10.85 10.38 -66.35
N ASP A 235 9.54 10.60 -66.23
CA ASP A 235 8.64 10.61 -67.40
C ASP A 235 8.87 11.83 -68.29
N LEU A 236 9.17 13.00 -67.70
CA LEU A 236 9.57 14.20 -68.44
C LEU A 236 10.94 14.04 -69.13
N ASP A 237 11.89 13.35 -68.51
CA ASP A 237 13.22 13.10 -69.08
C ASP A 237 13.13 12.25 -70.36
N LYS A 238 12.31 11.20 -70.35
CA LYS A 238 12.01 10.40 -71.55
C LYS A 238 11.46 11.26 -72.69
N ARG A 239 10.56 12.20 -72.39
CA ARG A 239 9.99 13.13 -73.38
C ARG A 239 11.02 14.12 -73.90
N TYR A 240 11.85 14.67 -73.02
CA TYR A 240 12.92 15.60 -73.39
C TYR A 240 13.97 14.92 -74.30
N ALA A 241 14.40 13.71 -73.94
CA ALA A 241 15.33 12.91 -74.74
C ALA A 241 14.77 12.57 -76.13
N ALA A 242 13.47 12.27 -76.23
CA ALA A 242 12.81 12.01 -77.52
C ALA A 242 12.72 13.27 -78.40
N THR A 243 12.46 14.44 -77.79
CA THR A 243 12.33 15.72 -78.50
C THR A 243 13.68 16.17 -79.06
N ARG A 244 14.77 16.04 -78.29
CA ARG A 244 16.13 16.39 -78.72
C ARG A 244 16.66 15.54 -79.90
N ARG A 245 16.09 14.35 -80.12
CA ARG A 245 16.47 13.47 -81.25
C ARG A 245 15.78 13.82 -82.57
N ARG A 246 14.75 14.67 -82.58
CA ARG A 246 14.06 15.11 -83.80
C ARG A 246 14.81 16.27 -84.48
N ARG A 247 14.92 16.24 -85.81
CA ARG A 247 15.48 17.33 -86.62
C ARG A 247 14.39 18.36 -86.90
N GLY A 248 14.61 19.60 -86.45
CA GLY A 248 13.67 20.72 -86.57
C GLY A 248 12.88 20.91 -85.28
N VAL A 249 13.43 21.69 -84.35
CA VAL A 249 12.80 22.01 -83.07
C VAL A 249 11.83 23.17 -83.28
N THR A 250 10.59 23.02 -82.86
CA THR A 250 9.60 24.12 -82.87
C THR A 250 9.78 25.01 -81.64
N GLY A 251 9.38 26.29 -81.70
CA GLY A 251 9.53 27.20 -80.55
C GLY A 251 8.88 26.69 -79.25
N ALA A 252 7.77 25.93 -79.36
CA ALA A 252 7.13 25.28 -78.23
C ALA A 252 7.98 24.18 -77.56
N GLU A 253 8.80 23.47 -78.34
CA GLU A 253 9.72 22.43 -77.84
C GLU A 253 10.95 23.05 -77.17
N GLU A 254 11.43 24.20 -77.64
CA GLU A 254 12.49 24.97 -76.96
C GLU A 254 12.02 25.50 -75.59
N ASP A 255 10.79 26.03 -75.54
CA ASP A 255 10.19 26.53 -74.29
C ASP A 255 9.88 25.39 -73.30
N PHE A 256 9.54 24.20 -73.80
CA PHE A 256 9.47 22.99 -72.97
C PHE A 256 10.85 22.64 -72.40
N GLY A 257 11.90 22.65 -73.22
CA GLY A 257 13.27 22.34 -72.79
C GLY A 257 13.77 23.30 -71.70
N LYS A 258 13.54 24.60 -71.84
CA LYS A 258 13.90 25.60 -70.81
C LYS A 258 13.15 25.37 -69.50
N ARG A 259 11.85 25.06 -69.54
CA ARG A 259 11.05 24.76 -68.35
C ARG A 259 11.48 23.46 -67.67
N TYR A 260 11.81 22.43 -68.45
CA TYR A 260 12.36 21.18 -67.95
C TYR A 260 13.68 21.37 -67.22
N LEU A 261 14.63 22.10 -67.82
CA LEU A 261 15.94 22.38 -67.19
C LEU A 261 15.82 23.21 -65.90
N ALA A 262 14.87 24.17 -65.87
CA ALA A 262 14.58 24.90 -64.65
C ALA A 262 14.01 23.99 -63.55
N LEU A 263 13.07 23.10 -63.91
CA LEU A 263 12.45 22.16 -62.98
C LEU A 263 13.47 21.16 -62.41
N THR A 264 14.37 20.61 -63.24
CA THR A 264 15.40 19.67 -62.78
C THR A 264 16.47 20.35 -61.91
N SER A 265 16.83 21.61 -62.21
CA SER A 265 17.69 22.42 -61.33
C SER A 265 17.04 22.69 -59.98
N ASP A 266 15.74 23.02 -59.96
CA ASP A 266 15.00 23.25 -58.72
C ASP A 266 14.86 21.94 -57.91
N TYR A 267 14.67 20.80 -58.57
CA TYR A 267 14.63 19.48 -57.94
C TYR A 267 15.99 19.07 -57.35
N ALA A 268 17.10 19.31 -58.07
CA ALA A 268 18.44 19.04 -57.56
C ALA A 268 18.75 19.86 -56.30
N ARG A 269 18.35 21.15 -56.28
CA ARG A 269 18.45 22.00 -55.09
C ARG A 269 17.55 21.52 -53.95
N LEU A 270 16.38 20.96 -54.25
CA LEU A 270 15.52 20.38 -53.24
C LEU A 270 16.15 19.13 -52.60
N LEU A 271 16.80 18.26 -53.37
CA LEU A 271 17.47 17.06 -52.85
C LEU A 271 18.59 17.41 -51.86
N ASP A 272 19.44 18.38 -52.22
CA ASP A 272 20.49 18.91 -51.33
C ASP A 272 19.91 19.48 -50.04
N ARG A 273 18.75 20.14 -50.13
CA ARG A 273 18.04 20.68 -48.96
C ARG A 273 17.41 19.59 -48.08
N ILE A 274 16.97 18.49 -48.66
CA ILE A 274 16.44 17.34 -47.91
C ILE A 274 17.58 16.64 -47.14
N GLU A 275 18.79 16.56 -47.72
CA GLU A 275 19.96 15.95 -47.06
C GLU A 275 20.54 16.81 -45.92
N THR A 276 20.39 18.13 -45.99
CA THR A 276 20.97 19.08 -45.03
C THR A 276 20.06 19.50 -43.88
N VAL A 277 18.74 19.28 -43.99
CA VAL A 277 17.79 19.64 -42.93
C VAL A 277 17.87 18.65 -41.77
N ASP A 278 18.09 19.18 -40.56
CA ASP A 278 18.16 18.38 -39.34
C ASP A 278 16.82 17.70 -39.05
N ALA A 279 16.92 16.48 -38.54
CA ALA A 279 15.83 15.60 -38.28
C ALA A 279 14.84 16.10 -37.21
N GLY A 280 15.20 17.14 -36.45
CA GLY A 280 14.39 17.75 -35.40
C GLY A 280 13.65 19.04 -35.77
N ASP A 281 13.83 19.57 -37.00
CA ASP A 281 13.21 20.85 -37.40
C ASP A 281 11.89 20.65 -38.18
N ASP A 282 10.79 20.60 -37.44
CA ASP A 282 9.45 20.43 -37.99
C ASP A 282 9.00 21.53 -38.96
N ALA A 283 9.47 22.76 -38.75
CA ALA A 283 9.08 23.87 -39.59
C ALA A 283 9.77 23.74 -40.96
N ALA A 284 11.04 23.35 -40.96
CA ALA A 284 11.79 23.07 -42.19
C ALA A 284 11.21 21.87 -42.95
N VAL A 285 10.86 20.78 -42.27
CA VAL A 285 10.25 19.59 -42.91
C VAL A 285 8.91 19.93 -43.59
N ARG A 286 8.05 20.74 -42.95
CA ARG A 286 6.78 21.16 -43.58
C ARG A 286 7.01 22.04 -44.81
N GLN A 287 7.96 22.96 -44.75
CA GLN A 287 8.32 23.80 -45.91
C GLN A 287 8.86 22.97 -47.08
N LEU A 288 9.56 21.86 -46.80
CA LEU A 288 10.01 20.92 -47.83
C LEU A 288 8.84 20.16 -48.46
N VAL A 289 7.86 19.72 -47.67
CA VAL A 289 6.63 19.09 -48.19
C VAL A 289 5.89 20.05 -49.13
N ASP A 290 5.71 21.31 -48.73
CA ASP A 290 5.06 22.33 -49.56
C ASP A 290 5.83 22.60 -50.87
N HIS A 291 7.17 22.58 -50.81
CA HIS A 291 8.04 22.73 -51.97
C HIS A 291 7.94 21.54 -52.93
N VAL A 292 7.91 20.32 -52.42
CA VAL A 292 7.71 19.10 -53.21
C VAL A 292 6.37 19.16 -53.95
N ASP A 293 5.30 19.55 -53.27
CA ASP A 293 3.97 19.71 -53.88
C ASP A 293 3.94 20.80 -54.95
N ALA A 294 4.61 21.93 -54.70
CA ALA A 294 4.72 23.00 -55.68
C ALA A 294 5.48 22.56 -56.95
N LEU A 295 6.58 21.83 -56.80
CA LEU A 295 7.35 21.28 -57.92
C LEU A 295 6.57 20.19 -58.67
N SER A 296 5.84 19.33 -57.96
CA SER A 296 4.98 18.32 -58.59
C SER A 296 3.87 18.97 -59.43
N ARG A 297 3.25 20.05 -58.93
CA ARG A 297 2.27 20.83 -59.72
C ARG A 297 2.89 21.43 -60.98
N ARG A 298 4.12 21.95 -60.91
CA ARG A 298 4.85 22.49 -62.07
C ARG A 298 5.22 21.38 -63.07
N ALA A 299 5.64 20.21 -62.58
CA ALA A 299 5.92 19.04 -63.42
C ALA A 299 4.68 18.57 -64.18
N ALA A 300 3.52 18.51 -63.49
CA ALA A 300 2.24 18.17 -64.09
C ALA A 300 1.73 19.20 -65.12
N GLN A 301 2.14 20.46 -65.00
CA GLN A 301 1.86 21.49 -66.01
C GLN A 301 2.79 21.39 -67.22
N ALA A 302 4.05 21.03 -67.01
CA ALA A 302 5.02 20.83 -68.08
C ALA A 302 4.76 19.55 -68.89
N SER A 303 4.02 18.59 -68.34
CA SER A 303 3.64 17.35 -69.04
C SER A 303 2.41 17.48 -69.93
N ARG A 304 1.63 18.57 -69.82
CA ARG A 304 0.53 18.90 -70.74
C ARG A 304 1.08 19.59 -71.98
#